data_AF-A0A535IVW3-F1
#
_entry.id   AF-A0A535IVW3-F1
#
_cell.length_a   1.000
_cell.length_b   1.000
_cell.length_c   1.000
_cell.angle_alpha   90.00
_cell.angle_beta   90.00
_cell.angle_gamma   90.00
#
_symmetry.space_group_name_H-M   'P 1'
#
loop_
_entity.id
_entity.type
_entity.pdbx_description
1 polymer ?
#
loop_
_entity_poly.entity_id
_entity_poly.type
_entity_poly.pdbx_seq_one_letter_code
_entity_poly.pdbx_strand_id
1 'polypeptide(L)'
;MPDQARPVTVLYFYKTRWGSHDLFVELFERNHLPILEAQVESGRLLDVRRYVPHFHGEGRADWDVLVTITYRDWAALESGSDADIAERLFPDQATYRKEERRRYELLEAHWDVPLDERADRAPAGGR
;
A
#
# COMPACT_ATOMS: atom_id res chain seq x y z
N MET A 1 -7.94 -20.56 -8.81
CA MET A 1 -7.60 -19.14 -9.00
C MET A 1 -8.77 -18.34 -8.50
N PRO A 2 -8.54 -17.30 -7.68
CA PRO A 2 -9.60 -16.39 -7.28
C PRO A 2 -10.27 -15.78 -8.52
N ASP A 3 -11.52 -15.36 -8.36
CA ASP A 3 -12.32 -14.77 -9.44
C ASP A 3 -11.62 -13.51 -9.97
N GLN A 4 -11.13 -13.61 -11.21
CA GLN A 4 -10.27 -12.60 -11.82
C GLN A 4 -10.96 -11.24 -12.00
N ALA A 5 -12.29 -11.17 -11.92
CA ALA A 5 -13.05 -9.95 -12.15
C ALA A 5 -13.44 -9.18 -10.88
N ARG A 6 -13.09 -9.69 -9.68
CA ARG A 6 -13.48 -9.05 -8.41
C ARG A 6 -12.37 -8.16 -7.86
N PRO A 7 -12.72 -7.06 -7.16
CA PRO A 7 -11.76 -6.26 -6.41
C PRO A 7 -10.92 -7.08 -5.45
N VAL A 8 -9.65 -6.71 -5.31
CA VAL A 8 -8.69 -7.38 -4.44
C VAL A 8 -8.12 -6.34 -3.48
N THR A 9 -8.32 -6.54 -2.18
CA THR A 9 -7.67 -5.70 -1.18
C THR A 9 -6.37 -6.34 -0.73
N VAL A 10 -5.30 -5.57 -0.71
CA VAL A 10 -3.99 -6.00 -0.20
C VAL A 10 -3.59 -5.09 0.94
N LEU A 11 -3.13 -5.68 2.05
CA LEU A 11 -2.54 -4.98 3.18
C LEU A 11 -1.02 -4.95 3.01
N TYR A 12 -0.45 -3.75 2.88
CA TYR A 12 0.98 -3.50 2.80
C TYR A 12 1.46 -3.06 4.18
N PHE A 13 2.19 -3.93 4.85
CA PHE A 13 2.74 -3.65 6.17
C PHE A 13 4.19 -3.22 6.05
N TYR A 14 4.57 -2.20 6.79
CA TYR A 14 5.92 -1.69 6.88
C TYR A 14 6.36 -1.65 8.33
N LYS A 15 7.51 -2.26 8.60
CA LYS A 15 8.23 -2.10 9.85
C LYS A 15 9.48 -1.27 9.59
N THR A 16 9.59 -0.13 10.25
CA THR A 16 10.67 0.84 10.13
C THR A 16 11.76 0.56 11.15
N ARG A 17 12.99 0.97 10.86
CA ARG A 17 14.06 0.95 11.87
C ARG A 17 13.76 1.99 12.95
N TRP A 18 14.19 1.69 14.17
CA TRP A 18 14.02 2.60 15.31
C TRP A 18 14.48 4.03 14.97
N GLY A 19 13.66 5.02 15.28
CA GLY A 19 13.92 6.44 15.02
C GLY A 19 13.78 6.87 13.54
N SER A 20 13.35 5.98 12.64
CA SER A 20 13.19 6.29 11.21
C SER A 20 11.74 6.51 10.78
N HIS A 21 10.77 6.36 11.69
CA HIS A 21 9.34 6.39 11.38
C HIS A 21 8.92 7.66 10.63
N ASP A 22 9.17 8.84 11.21
CA ASP A 22 8.73 10.12 10.63
C ASP A 22 9.32 10.35 9.24
N LEU A 23 10.61 10.04 9.06
CA LEU A 23 11.26 10.19 7.76
C LEU A 23 10.72 9.19 6.73
N PHE A 24 10.38 7.96 7.15
CA PHE A 24 9.75 7.00 6.26
C PHE A 24 8.37 7.50 5.81
N VAL A 25 7.55 7.99 6.73
CA VAL A 25 6.22 8.56 6.43
C VAL A 25 6.35 9.77 5.51
N GLU A 26 7.25 10.71 5.82
CA GLU A 26 7.50 11.89 4.97
C GLU A 26 7.87 11.49 3.54
N LEU A 27 8.81 10.56 3.37
CA LEU A 27 9.23 10.09 2.04
C LEU A 27 8.12 9.32 1.34
N PHE A 28 7.34 8.51 2.07
CA PHE A 28 6.19 7.80 1.53
C PHE A 28 5.16 8.80 0.97
N GLU A 29 4.80 9.82 1.75
CA GLU A 29 3.83 10.83 1.36
C GLU A 29 4.33 11.73 0.22
N ARG A 30 5.63 12.07 0.22
CA ARG A 30 6.21 12.91 -0.84
C ARG A 30 6.30 12.18 -2.18
N ASN A 31 6.65 10.90 -2.17
CA ASN A 31 7.06 10.19 -3.39
C ASN A 31 6.11 9.08 -3.79
N HIS A 32 5.68 8.22 -2.87
CA HIS A 32 4.91 7.03 -3.22
C HIS A 32 3.39 7.30 -3.25
N LEU A 33 2.87 8.09 -2.31
CA LEU A 33 1.46 8.42 -2.25
C LEU A 33 0.93 9.09 -3.54
N PRO A 34 1.60 10.08 -4.16
CA PRO A 34 1.10 10.69 -5.40
C PRO A 34 0.98 9.69 -6.56
N ILE A 35 1.85 8.67 -6.58
CA ILE A 35 1.77 7.59 -7.56
C ILE A 35 0.52 6.74 -7.31
N LEU A 36 0.24 6.38 -6.07
CA LEU A 36 -0.97 5.63 -5.70
C LEU A 36 -2.24 6.42 -6.02
N GLU A 37 -2.27 7.73 -5.71
CA GLU A 37 -3.38 8.61 -6.03
C GLU A 37 -3.64 8.70 -7.55
N ALA A 38 -2.59 8.86 -8.36
CA ALA A 38 -2.71 8.83 -9.81
C ALA A 38 -3.24 7.48 -10.35
N GLN A 39 -2.95 6.36 -9.66
CA GLN A 39 -3.51 5.07 -10.02
C GLN A 39 -5.00 4.92 -9.61
N VAL A 40 -5.42 5.58 -8.52
CA VAL A 40 -6.84 5.71 -8.18
C VAL A 40 -7.57 6.51 -9.26
N GLU A 41 -7.01 7.64 -9.70
CA GLU A 41 -7.58 8.48 -10.76
C GLU A 41 -7.74 7.72 -12.09
N SER A 42 -6.82 6.82 -12.41
CA SER A 42 -6.91 5.99 -13.62
C SER A 42 -7.87 4.78 -13.49
N GLY A 43 -8.41 4.53 -12.30
CA GLY A 43 -9.30 3.40 -12.01
C GLY A 43 -8.60 2.05 -11.94
N ARG A 44 -7.27 2.01 -11.90
CA ARG A 44 -6.50 0.78 -11.60
C ARG A 44 -6.69 0.39 -10.13
N LEU A 45 -6.56 1.38 -9.25
CA LEU A 45 -6.89 1.25 -7.84
C LEU A 45 -8.30 1.82 -7.60
N LEU A 46 -9.03 1.23 -6.67
CA LEU A 46 -10.34 1.68 -6.23
C LEU A 46 -10.27 2.46 -4.91
N ASP A 47 -9.32 2.13 -4.03
CA ASP A 47 -9.15 2.80 -2.74
C ASP A 47 -7.70 2.65 -2.23
N VAL A 48 -7.22 3.67 -1.53
CA VAL A 48 -5.92 3.67 -0.84
C VAL A 48 -6.11 4.32 0.53
N ARG A 49 -5.83 3.59 1.60
CA ARG A 49 -5.87 4.12 2.97
C ARG A 49 -4.58 3.83 3.70
N ARG A 50 -4.25 4.70 4.65
CA ARG A 50 -2.98 4.68 5.38
C ARG A 50 -3.28 4.77 6.87
N TYR A 51 -2.59 3.95 7.65
CA TYR A 51 -2.75 3.87 9.08
C TYR A 51 -1.38 3.77 9.74
N VAL A 52 -1.22 4.48 10.86
CA VAL A 52 -0.12 4.29 11.80
C VAL A 52 -0.74 3.91 13.15
N PRO A 53 -0.07 3.07 13.96
CA PRO A 53 -0.54 2.78 15.31
C PRO A 53 -0.65 4.08 16.12
N HIS A 54 -1.77 4.29 16.80
CA HIS A 54 -1.93 5.44 17.69
C HIS A 54 -1.05 5.33 18.94
N PHE A 55 -0.70 4.10 19.33
CA PHE A 55 0.23 3.78 20.41
C PHE A 55 1.26 2.79 19.89
N HIS A 56 2.50 2.86 20.39
CA HIS A 56 3.52 1.85 20.12
C HIS A 56 3.06 0.50 20.70
N GLY A 57 3.17 -0.57 19.92
CA GLY A 57 2.84 -1.92 20.35
C GLY A 57 3.91 -2.54 21.27
N GLU A 58 3.76 -3.84 21.57
CA GLU A 58 4.67 -4.57 22.46
C GLU A 58 5.95 -5.09 21.77
N GLY A 59 6.22 -4.66 20.53
CA GLY A 59 7.45 -4.91 19.78
C GLY A 59 7.55 -6.26 19.08
N ARG A 60 6.57 -7.16 19.26
CA ARG A 60 6.61 -8.55 18.73
C ARG A 60 5.70 -8.80 17.52
N ALA A 61 4.70 -7.95 17.32
CA ALA A 61 3.75 -8.02 16.19
C ALA A 61 3.74 -6.74 15.34
N ASP A 62 4.67 -5.82 15.62
CA ASP A 62 4.49 -4.41 15.27
C ASP A 62 4.93 -4.12 13.84
N TRP A 63 3.94 -3.78 13.04
CA TRP A 63 4.07 -2.90 11.90
C TRP A 63 3.99 -1.45 12.40
N ASP A 64 4.66 -0.53 11.72
CA ASP A 64 4.64 0.90 12.04
C ASP A 64 3.75 1.69 11.06
N VAL A 65 3.61 1.20 9.83
CA VAL A 65 2.71 1.75 8.81
C VAL A 65 1.96 0.61 8.15
N LEU A 66 0.65 0.78 7.99
CA LEU A 66 -0.21 -0.07 7.18
C LEU A 66 -0.80 0.77 6.04
N VAL A 67 -0.68 0.26 4.82
CA VAL A 67 -1.38 0.81 3.66
C VAL A 67 -2.32 -0.25 3.12
N THR A 68 -3.59 0.10 2.95
CA THR A 68 -4.58 -0.78 2.33
C THR A 68 -4.80 -0.30 0.91
N ILE A 69 -4.55 -1.14 -0.07
CA ILE A 69 -4.81 -0.84 -1.48
C ILE A 69 -5.87 -1.81 -1.99
N THR A 70 -6.96 -1.26 -2.52
CA THR A 70 -7.98 -2.04 -3.22
C THR A 70 -7.75 -1.91 -4.71
N TYR A 71 -7.36 -3.00 -5.36
CA TYR A 71 -7.23 -3.09 -6.81
C TYR A 71 -8.59 -3.40 -7.43
N ARG A 72 -8.81 -2.91 -8.66
CA ARG A 72 -10.05 -3.19 -9.40
C ARG A 72 -10.29 -4.70 -9.61
N ASP A 73 -9.23 -5.43 -9.88
CA ASP A 73 -9.25 -6.86 -10.19
C ASP A 73 -7.84 -7.49 -10.01
N TRP A 74 -7.75 -8.82 -10.08
CA TRP A 74 -6.46 -9.54 -9.97
C TRP A 74 -5.50 -9.16 -11.11
N ALA A 75 -6.00 -8.91 -12.31
CA ALA A 75 -5.18 -8.47 -13.43
C ALA A 75 -4.55 -7.09 -13.16
N ALA A 76 -5.26 -6.17 -12.49
CA ALA A 76 -4.75 -4.86 -12.09
C ALA A 76 -3.69 -4.97 -10.98
N LEU A 77 -3.80 -5.96 -10.08
CA LEU A 77 -2.76 -6.25 -9.09
C LEU A 77 -1.48 -6.77 -9.78
N GLU A 78 -1.63 -7.68 -10.76
CA GLU A 78 -0.49 -8.27 -11.49
C GLU A 78 0.08 -7.34 -12.58
N SER A 79 -0.69 -6.38 -13.08
CA SER A 79 -0.24 -5.47 -14.14
C SER A 79 0.94 -4.62 -13.66
N GLY A 80 1.96 -4.51 -14.50
CA GLY A 80 3.28 -4.01 -14.11
C GLY A 80 3.42 -2.50 -13.82
N SER A 81 4.71 -2.16 -13.63
CA SER A 81 5.37 -0.93 -13.18
C SER A 81 4.63 0.41 -13.22
N ASP A 82 4.75 1.15 -12.12
CA ASP A 82 4.31 2.54 -11.97
C ASP A 82 5.30 3.57 -12.56
N ALA A 83 6.28 3.11 -13.36
CA ALA A 83 7.38 3.94 -13.87
C ALA A 83 6.89 5.15 -14.69
N ASP A 84 5.93 4.96 -15.61
CA ASP A 84 5.43 6.04 -16.45
C ASP A 84 4.74 7.14 -15.62
N ILE A 85 4.08 6.75 -14.52
CA ILE A 85 3.47 7.68 -13.58
C ILE A 85 4.57 8.45 -12.84
N ALA A 86 5.59 7.75 -12.35
CA ALA A 86 6.72 8.38 -11.65
C ALA A 86 7.50 9.35 -12.56
N GLU A 87 7.73 8.99 -13.84
CA GLU A 87 8.40 9.86 -14.81
C GLU A 87 7.62 11.15 -15.07
N ARG A 88 6.28 11.05 -15.12
CA ARG A 88 5.40 12.21 -15.30
C ARG A 88 5.32 13.08 -14.04
N LEU A 89 5.24 12.49 -12.86
CA LEU A 89 5.04 13.21 -11.60
C LEU A 89 6.33 13.84 -11.05
N PHE A 90 7.50 13.24 -11.33
CA PHE A 90 8.78 13.68 -10.77
C PHE A 90 9.79 14.04 -11.86
N PRO A 91 9.80 15.29 -12.36
CA PRO A 91 10.76 15.73 -13.38
C PRO A 91 12.23 15.58 -12.95
N ASP A 92 12.54 15.80 -11.66
CA ASP A 92 13.85 15.50 -11.09
C ASP A 92 13.95 14.03 -10.69
N GLN A 93 14.22 13.19 -11.70
CA GLN A 93 14.38 11.75 -11.55
C GLN A 93 15.57 11.36 -10.66
N ALA A 94 16.61 12.19 -10.59
CA ALA A 94 17.79 11.89 -9.78
C ALA A 94 17.44 11.99 -8.29
N THR A 95 16.75 13.06 -7.90
CA THR A 95 16.25 13.25 -6.53
C THR A 95 15.23 12.18 -6.16
N TYR A 96 14.21 11.95 -7.00
CA TYR A 96 13.18 10.94 -6.74
C TYR A 96 13.79 9.55 -6.49
N ARG A 97 14.71 9.08 -7.33
CA ARG A 97 15.34 7.76 -7.17
C ARG A 97 16.21 7.66 -5.92
N LYS A 98 16.90 8.75 -5.55
CA LYS A 98 17.69 8.81 -4.31
C LYS A 98 16.79 8.70 -3.09
N GLU A 99 15.67 9.41 -3.11
CA GLU A 99 14.71 9.43 -2.00
C GLU A 99 13.92 8.13 -1.87
N GLU A 100 13.49 7.52 -2.98
CA GLU A 100 12.85 6.21 -2.96
C GLU A 100 13.80 5.13 -2.44
N ARG A 101 15.07 5.14 -2.87
CA ARG A 101 16.10 4.26 -2.27
C ARG A 101 16.19 4.50 -0.77
N ARG A 102 16.24 5.76 -0.35
CA ARG A 102 16.30 6.10 1.07
C ARG A 102 15.07 5.59 1.83
N ARG A 103 13.86 5.70 1.27
CA ARG A 103 12.63 5.18 1.87
C ARG A 103 12.71 3.68 2.14
N TYR A 104 13.18 2.89 1.17
CA TYR A 104 13.39 1.45 1.38
C TYR A 104 14.52 1.14 2.37
N GLU A 105 15.59 1.93 2.38
CA GLU A 105 16.65 1.79 3.37
C GLU A 105 16.17 2.02 4.80
N LEU A 106 15.02 2.65 5.05
CA LEU A 106 14.53 2.87 6.43
C LEU A 106 13.74 1.68 6.98
N LEU A 107 13.49 0.64 6.17
CA LEU A 107 12.71 -0.53 6.56
C LEU A 107 13.59 -1.59 7.27
N GLU A 108 13.00 -2.21 8.29
CA GLU A 108 13.42 -3.48 8.87
C GLU A 108 12.73 -4.66 8.15
N ALA A 109 11.44 -4.51 7.86
CA ALA A 109 10.66 -5.51 7.14
C ALA A 109 9.50 -4.88 6.36
N HIS A 110 9.06 -5.58 5.32
CA HIS A 110 7.89 -5.24 4.52
C HIS A 110 7.24 -6.54 4.02
N TRP A 111 5.93 -6.64 4.11
CA TRP A 111 5.18 -7.78 3.59
C TRP A 111 3.78 -7.36 3.16
N ASP A 112 3.30 -8.06 2.13
CA ASP A 112 2.02 -7.79 1.49
C ASP A 112 1.07 -8.98 1.71
N VAL A 113 -0.17 -8.67 2.09
CA VAL A 113 -1.17 -9.68 2.42
C VAL A 113 -2.42 -9.43 1.57
N PRO A 114 -2.54 -10.10 0.40
CA PRO A 114 -3.79 -10.13 -0.35
C PRO A 114 -4.89 -10.79 0.49
N LEU A 115 -6.07 -10.18 0.51
CA LEU A 115 -7.21 -10.61 1.31
C LEU A 115 -8.26 -11.31 0.46
N ASP A 116 -8.78 -12.41 0.98
CA ASP A 116 -10.04 -13.01 0.52
C ASP A 116 -11.19 -12.51 1.40
N GLU A 117 -12.09 -11.71 0.84
CA GLU A 117 -13.29 -11.31 1.55
C GLU A 117 -14.18 -12.52 1.82
N ARG A 118 -14.54 -12.73 3.09
CA ARG A 118 -15.50 -13.76 3.49
C ARG A 118 -16.85 -13.10 3.63
N ALA A 119 -17.79 -13.49 2.77
CA ALA A 119 -19.18 -13.09 2.96
C ALA A 119 -19.68 -13.66 4.29
N ASP A 120 -20.28 -12.81 5.12
CA ASP A 120 -21.03 -13.27 6.28
C ASP A 120 -22.18 -14.17 5.82
N ARG A 121 -22.41 -15.25 6.56
CA ARG A 121 -23.56 -16.14 6.33
C ARG A 121 -24.83 -15.30 6.49
N ALA A 122 -25.62 -15.15 5.42
CA ALA A 122 -26.92 -14.49 5.48
C ALA A 122 -27.74 -15.06 6.67
N PRO A 123 -28.42 -14.22 7.47
CA PRO A 123 -29.25 -14.72 8.55
C PRO A 123 -30.28 -15.70 7.95
N ALA A 124 -30.35 -16.90 8.51
CA ALA A 124 -31.30 -17.91 8.08
C ALA A 124 -32.71 -17.29 8.20
N GLY A 125 -33.38 -17.14 7.06
CA GLY A 125 -34.74 -16.59 6.99
C GLY A 125 -35.64 -17.32 7.97
N GLY A 126 -36.07 -16.59 9.01
CA GLY A 126 -37.13 -17.00 9.92
C GLY A 126 -38.45 -16.99 9.16
N ARG A 127 -39.16 -18.12 9.26
CA ARG A 127 -40.51 -18.33 8.73
C ARG A 127 -41.54 -17.41 9.36
#